data_AF-A0A3P8JSB3-F1
#
_entry.id   AF-A0A3P8JSB3-F1
#
_cell.length_a   1.000
_cell.length_b   1.000
_cell.length_c   1.000
_cell.angle_alpha   90.00
_cell.angle_beta   90.00
_cell.angle_gamma   90.00
#
_symmetry.space_group_name_H-M   'P 1'
#
loop_
_entity.id
_entity.type
_entity.pdbx_description
1 polymer ?
#
loop_
_entity_poly.entity_id
_entity_poly.type
_entity_poly.pdbx_seq_one_letter_code
_entity_poly.pdbx_strand_id
1 'polypeptide(L)'
;MGASAAVERIGRSRIRVAQTLGASRKQIFLRVVLPDALPELFTTVRLSIGIGWTSLIAAEMVAASSGLGWMVINASSYLRTDIVMLGILLLGGIGYLLDLLLLGLQRFFVPWAGKE
;
A
#
# COMPACT_ATOMS: atom_id res chain seq x y z
N MET A 1 -5.57 -2.67 11.32
CA MET A 1 -6.36 -3.88 11.01
C MET A 1 -5.71 -4.78 9.94
N GLY A 2 -4.42 -4.63 9.60
CA GLY A 2 -3.83 -5.37 8.46
C GLY A 2 -3.20 -6.71 8.83
N ALA A 3 -2.14 -6.70 9.64
CA ALA A 3 -1.41 -7.92 10.00
C ALA A 3 -2.22 -8.87 10.92
N SER A 4 -3.05 -8.32 11.82
CA SER A 4 -3.87 -9.12 12.73
C SER A 4 -4.99 -9.86 11.99
N ALA A 5 -5.66 -9.20 11.04
CA ALA A 5 -6.70 -9.80 10.21
C ALA A 5 -6.14 -10.89 9.28
N ALA A 6 -4.95 -10.63 8.69
CA ALA A 6 -4.26 -11.61 7.85
C ALA A 6 -3.95 -12.91 8.58
N VAL A 7 -3.54 -12.83 9.85
CA VAL A 7 -3.27 -14.02 10.67
C VAL A 7 -4.55 -14.71 11.13
N GLU A 8 -5.61 -13.95 11.43
CA GLU A 8 -6.92 -14.51 11.82
C GLU A 8 -7.63 -15.25 10.68
N ARG A 9 -7.43 -14.80 9.43
CA ARG A 9 -8.04 -15.39 8.24
C ARG A 9 -7.41 -16.71 7.82
N ILE A 10 -6.18 -16.99 8.27
CA ILE A 10 -5.55 -18.32 8.17
C ILE A 10 -6.34 -19.25 9.09
N GLY A 11 -7.41 -19.82 8.56
CA GLY A 11 -8.30 -20.68 9.32
C GLY A 11 -7.49 -21.75 10.04
N ARG A 12 -7.74 -21.91 11.35
CA ARG A 12 -7.09 -22.90 12.23
C ARG A 12 -7.04 -24.33 11.64
N SER A 13 -7.86 -24.60 10.62
CA SER A 13 -7.81 -25.78 9.75
C SER A 13 -6.47 -25.96 9.03
N ARG A 14 -5.92 -24.96 8.31
CA ARG A 14 -4.66 -25.10 7.55
C ARG A 14 -3.46 -25.34 8.47
N ILE A 15 -3.47 -24.70 9.64
CA ILE A 15 -2.45 -24.92 10.68
C ILE A 15 -2.55 -26.34 11.24
N ARG A 16 -3.78 -26.85 11.49
CA ARG A 16 -3.99 -28.23 11.97
C ARG A 16 -3.56 -29.28 10.94
N VAL A 17 -3.85 -29.08 9.64
CA VAL A 17 -3.39 -29.99 8.57
C VAL A 17 -1.86 -30.06 8.52
N ALA A 18 -1.17 -28.92 8.63
CA ALA A 18 0.29 -28.90 8.66
C ALA A 18 0.88 -29.59 9.91
N GLN A 19 0.20 -29.49 11.06
CA GLN A 19 0.58 -30.21 12.28
C GLN A 19 0.36 -31.73 12.15
N THR A 20 -0.74 -32.17 11.53
CA THR A 20 -1.00 -33.60 11.26
C THR A 20 0.03 -34.20 10.31
N LEU A 21 0.60 -33.39 9.41
CA LEU A 21 1.71 -33.78 8.52
C LEU A 21 3.10 -33.78 9.20
N GLY A 22 3.18 -33.54 10.52
CA GLY A 22 4.43 -33.59 11.27
C GLY A 22 5.34 -32.36 11.11
N ALA A 23 4.83 -31.25 10.57
CA ALA A 23 5.64 -30.05 10.36
C ALA A 23 6.03 -29.38 11.70
N SER A 24 7.31 -29.02 11.84
CA SER A 24 7.79 -28.25 13.00
C SER A 24 7.21 -26.82 13.02
N ARG A 25 7.13 -26.19 14.20
CA ARG A 25 6.62 -24.81 14.35
C ARG A 25 7.28 -23.81 13.40
N LYS A 26 8.58 -23.93 13.13
CA LYS A 26 9.30 -23.08 12.17
C LYS A 26 8.87 -23.33 10.72
N GLN A 27 8.62 -24.59 10.33
CA GLN A 27 8.13 -24.92 9.00
C GLN A 27 6.70 -24.43 8.77
N ILE A 28 5.82 -24.55 9.78
CA ILE A 28 4.45 -24.04 9.70
C ILE A 28 4.47 -22.52 9.48
N PHE A 29 5.30 -21.79 10.24
CA PHE A 29 5.41 -20.34 10.08
C PHE A 29 5.93 -19.95 8.68
N LEU A 30 7.06 -20.50 8.24
CA LEU A 30 7.71 -20.08 6.99
C LEU A 30 7.02 -20.60 5.72
N ARG A 31 6.39 -21.77 5.76
CA ARG A 31 5.84 -22.42 4.56
C ARG A 31 4.31 -22.38 4.47
N VAL A 32 3.61 -22.05 5.56
CA VAL A 32 2.15 -22.00 5.57
C VAL A 32 1.67 -20.60 5.91
N VAL A 33 2.11 -20.04 7.04
CA VAL A 33 1.59 -18.75 7.53
C VAL A 33 2.11 -17.58 6.71
N LEU A 34 3.43 -17.50 6.51
CA LEU A 34 4.08 -16.41 5.80
C LEU A 34 3.58 -16.24 4.34
N PRO A 35 3.55 -17.28 3.48
CA PRO A 35 3.06 -17.14 2.11
C PRO A 35 1.56 -16.82 2.01
N ASP A 36 0.75 -17.24 2.98
CA ASP A 36 -0.70 -16.98 3.00
C ASP A 36 -1.01 -15.54 3.48
N ALA A 37 -0.23 -15.02 4.44
CA ALA A 37 -0.39 -13.65 4.94
C ALA A 37 0.24 -12.58 4.03
N LEU A 38 1.26 -12.94 3.24
CA LEU A 38 2.00 -12.03 2.34
C LEU A 38 1.08 -11.21 1.39
N PRO A 39 0.14 -11.83 0.63
CA PRO A 39 -0.78 -11.09 -0.23
C PRO A 39 -1.60 -10.03 0.53
N GLU A 40 -2.10 -10.38 1.72
CA GLU A 40 -2.91 -9.48 2.54
C GLU A 40 -2.08 -8.34 3.16
N LEU A 41 -0.84 -8.63 3.56
CA LEU A 41 0.10 -7.60 3.99
C LEU A 41 0.35 -6.57 2.89
N PHE A 42 0.58 -7.01 1.65
CA PHE A 42 0.76 -6.08 0.52
C PHE A 42 -0.46 -5.20 0.27
N THR A 43 -1.68 -5.75 0.37
CA THR A 43 -2.93 -4.98 0.29
C THR A 43 -2.97 -3.89 1.37
N THR A 44 -2.56 -4.21 2.59
CA THR A 44 -2.57 -3.25 3.70
C THR A 44 -1.51 -2.17 3.55
N VAL A 45 -0.32 -2.52 3.05
CA VAL A 45 0.76 -1.57 2.73
C VAL A 45 0.30 -0.59 1.66
N ARG A 46 -0.34 -1.07 0.58
CA ARG A 46 -0.91 -0.21 -0.46
C ARG A 46 -1.90 0.79 0.10
N LEU A 47 -2.83 0.31 0.92
CA LEU A 47 -3.83 1.18 1.57
C LEU A 47 -3.15 2.24 2.45
N SER A 48 -2.17 1.84 3.26
CA SER A 48 -1.41 2.76 4.11
C SER A 48 -0.64 3.81 3.31
N ILE A 49 -0.07 3.46 2.15
CA ILE A 49 0.61 4.42 1.29
C ILE A 49 -0.39 5.39 0.65
N GLY A 50 -1.57 4.91 0.23
CA GLY A 50 -2.62 5.79 -0.29
C GLY A 50 -3.08 6.83 0.73
N ILE A 51 -3.27 6.42 1.99
CA ILE A 51 -3.60 7.33 3.10
C ILE A 51 -2.41 8.26 3.43
N GLY A 52 -1.19 7.73 3.43
CA GLY A 52 0.03 8.51 3.65
C GLY A 52 0.23 9.59 2.59
N TRP A 53 -0.10 9.29 1.33
CA TRP A 53 -0.02 10.22 0.22
C TRP A 53 -0.92 11.44 0.42
N THR A 54 -2.19 11.22 0.77
CA THR A 54 -3.12 12.35 1.02
C THR A 54 -2.72 13.15 2.26
N SER A 55 -2.22 12.48 3.32
CA SER A 55 -1.69 13.14 4.51
C SER A 55 -0.43 13.97 4.22
N LEU A 56 0.45 13.49 3.34
CA LEU A 56 1.67 14.20 2.93
C LEU A 56 1.31 15.50 2.19
N ILE A 57 0.38 15.42 1.24
CA ILE A 57 -0.08 16.60 0.49
C ILE A 57 -0.68 17.63 1.45
N ALA A 58 -1.54 17.20 2.38
CA ALA A 58 -2.13 18.09 3.36
C ALA A 58 -1.06 18.76 4.25
N ALA A 59 0.01 18.05 4.60
CA ALA A 59 1.13 18.62 5.35
C ALA A 59 1.92 19.65 4.52
N GLU A 60 2.21 19.36 3.24
CA GLU A 60 2.87 20.31 2.33
C GLU A 60 2.07 21.61 2.18
N MET A 61 0.75 21.50 2.12
CA MET A 61 -0.16 22.63 1.97
C MET A 61 -0.12 23.62 3.15
N VAL A 62 0.17 23.14 4.36
CA VAL A 62 0.11 23.96 5.59
C VAL A 62 1.49 24.45 6.02
N ALA A 63 2.50 23.60 5.95
CA ALA A 63 3.78 23.83 6.64
C ALA A 63 5.00 23.93 5.71
N ALA A 64 4.86 23.58 4.43
CA ALA A 64 5.98 23.64 3.51
C ALA A 64 6.04 24.99 2.78
N SER A 65 7.26 25.47 2.50
CA SER A 65 7.53 26.63 1.65
C SER A 65 7.89 26.23 0.21
N SER A 66 7.87 24.94 -0.08
CA SER A 66 8.13 24.35 -1.39
C SER A 66 7.43 22.99 -1.48
N GLY A 67 7.10 22.54 -2.69
CA GLY A 67 6.38 21.28 -2.91
C GLY A 67 5.21 21.46 -3.90
N LEU A 68 4.62 20.33 -4.33
CA LEU A 68 3.51 20.36 -5.29
C LEU A 68 2.23 20.88 -4.63
N GLY A 69 1.95 20.46 -3.39
CA GLY A 69 0.81 20.98 -2.63
C GLY A 69 0.91 22.49 -2.39
N TRP A 70 2.11 22.97 -2.03
CA TRP A 70 2.39 24.40 -1.88
C TRP A 70 2.24 25.16 -3.19
N MET A 71 2.76 24.62 -4.31
CA MET A 71 2.65 25.24 -5.64
C MET A 71 1.19 25.47 -6.05
N VAL A 72 0.31 24.49 -5.80
CA VAL A 72 -1.12 24.59 -6.11
C VAL A 72 -1.78 25.71 -5.29
N ILE A 73 -1.52 25.77 -3.98
CA ILE A 73 -2.06 26.84 -3.12
C ILE A 73 -1.55 28.20 -3.56
N ASN A 74 -0.24 28.33 -3.79
CA ASN A 74 0.37 29.58 -4.20
C ASN A 74 -0.23 30.06 -5.53
N ALA A 75 -0.33 29.18 -6.54
CA ALA A 75 -0.93 29.51 -7.82
C ALA A 75 -2.41 29.90 -7.71
N SER A 76 -3.17 29.26 -6.81
CA SER A 76 -4.57 29.59 -6.52
C SER A 76 -4.71 31.01 -5.99
N SER A 77 -3.81 31.46 -5.10
CA SER A 77 -3.79 32.84 -4.59
C SER A 77 -3.57 33.89 -5.68
N TYR A 78 -2.89 33.53 -6.77
CA TYR A 78 -2.68 34.40 -7.94
C TYR A 78 -3.70 34.18 -9.07
N LEU A 79 -4.76 33.40 -8.85
CA LEU A 79 -5.78 33.05 -9.85
C LEU A 79 -5.19 32.42 -11.13
N ARG A 80 -4.02 31.78 -11.01
CA ARG A 80 -3.33 31.09 -12.12
C ARG A 80 -3.88 29.68 -12.30
N THR A 81 -5.08 29.60 -12.88
CA THR A 81 -5.81 28.33 -13.05
C THR A 81 -5.05 27.34 -13.94
N ASP A 82 -4.24 27.83 -14.88
CA ASP A 82 -3.31 27.04 -15.69
C ASP A 82 -2.36 26.20 -14.82
N ILE A 83 -1.72 26.83 -13.82
CA ILE A 83 -0.80 26.16 -12.92
C ILE A 83 -1.53 25.28 -11.90
N VAL A 84 -2.69 25.72 -11.41
CA VAL A 84 -3.51 24.92 -10.47
C VAL A 84 -3.92 23.59 -11.13
N MET A 85 -4.42 23.63 -12.36
CA MET A 85 -4.82 22.42 -13.09
C MET A 85 -3.62 21.50 -13.35
N LEU A 86 -2.47 22.06 -13.77
CA LEU A 86 -1.25 21.29 -13.95
C LEU A 86 -0.81 20.62 -12.63
N GLY A 87 -0.86 21.34 -11.51
CA GLY A 87 -0.49 20.80 -10.21
C GLY A 87 -1.41 19.68 -9.73
N ILE A 88 -2.72 19.80 -9.92
CA ILE A 88 -3.69 18.73 -9.62
C ILE A 88 -3.39 17.49 -10.48
N LEU A 89 -3.09 17.68 -11.77
CA LEU A 89 -2.78 16.59 -12.68
C LEU A 89 -1.47 15.89 -12.30
N LEU A 90 -0.45 16.64 -11.87
CA LEU A 90 0.81 16.09 -11.34
C LEU A 90 0.61 15.32 -10.03
N LEU A 91 -0.17 15.87 -9.09
CA LEU A 91 -0.47 15.20 -7.81
C LEU A 91 -1.21 13.88 -8.04
N GLY A 92 -2.23 13.89 -8.90
CA GLY A 92 -2.96 12.68 -9.29
C GLY A 92 -2.07 11.68 -10.03
N GLY A 93 -1.25 12.18 -10.97
CA GLY A 93 -0.33 11.37 -11.76
C GLY A 93 0.74 10.67 -10.91
N ILE A 94 1.36 11.38 -9.96
CA ILE A 94 2.35 10.81 -9.05
C ILE A 94 1.72 9.81 -8.09
N GLY A 95 0.56 10.14 -7.52
CA GLY A 95 -0.18 9.21 -6.65
C GLY A 95 -0.55 7.91 -7.40
N TYR A 96 -1.01 8.04 -8.64
CA TYR A 96 -1.31 6.88 -9.49
C TYR A 96 -0.05 6.09 -9.86
N LEU A 97 1.04 6.76 -10.21
CA LEU A 97 2.31 6.12 -10.52
C LEU A 97 2.88 5.35 -9.32
N LEU A 98 2.77 5.91 -8.11
CA LEU A 98 3.12 5.22 -6.87
C LEU A 98 2.29 3.95 -6.67
N ASP A 99 0.98 4.01 -6.90
CA ASP A 99 0.11 2.83 -6.80
C ASP A 99 0.48 1.74 -7.83
N LEU A 100 0.78 2.14 -9.06
CA LEU A 100 1.26 1.23 -10.11
C LEU A 100 2.60 0.59 -9.74
N LEU A 101 3.54 1.36 -9.20
CA LEU A 101 4.83 0.85 -8.73
C LEU A 101 4.64 -0.21 -7.64
N LEU A 102 3.74 0.04 -6.69
CA LEU A 102 3.38 -0.92 -5.65
C LEU A 102 2.70 -2.16 -6.23
N LEU A 103 1.91 -2.03 -7.28
CA LEU A 103 1.30 -3.17 -8.00
C LEU A 103 2.35 -4.01 -8.72
N GLY A 104 3.33 -3.38 -9.37
CA GLY A 104 4.47 -4.06 -9.95
C GLY A 104 5.27 -4.83 -8.89
N LEU A 105 5.56 -4.18 -7.76
CA LEU A 105 6.29 -4.80 -6.66
C LEU A 105 5.52 -5.97 -6.04
N GLN A 106 4.21 -5.82 -5.83
CA GLN A 106 3.35 -6.90 -5.34
C GLN A 106 3.37 -8.11 -6.29
N ARG A 107 3.26 -7.89 -7.60
CA ARG A 107 3.32 -8.99 -8.60
C ARG A 107 4.67 -9.69 -8.61
N PHE A 108 5.76 -8.96 -8.36
CA PHE A 108 7.10 -9.52 -8.31
C PHE A 108 7.34 -10.37 -7.05
N PHE A 109 6.92 -9.88 -5.87
CA PHE A 109 7.14 -10.57 -4.60
C PHE A 109 6.09 -11.65 -4.29
N VAL A 110 4.90 -11.57 -4.90
CA VAL A 110 3.78 -12.48 -4.65
C VAL A 110 3.24 -13.06 -5.96
N PRO A 111 4.04 -13.83 -6.72
CA PRO A 111 3.59 -14.42 -7.99
C PRO A 111 2.49 -15.48 -7.82
N TRP A 112 2.28 -16.00 -6.61
CA TRP A 112 1.27 -17.04 -6.33
C TRP A 112 -0.12 -16.50 -6.03
N ALA A 113 -0.29 -15.20 -5.76
CA ALA A 113 -1.59 -14.60 -5.45
C ALA A 113 -2.56 -14.51 -6.65
N GLY A 114 -2.12 -14.91 -7.85
CA GLY A 114 -2.94 -14.96 -9.07
C GLY A 114 -3.42 -16.37 -9.46
N LYS A 115 -3.21 -17.39 -8.62
CA LYS A 115 -3.72 -18.75 -8.82
C LYS A 115 -4.75 -19.08 -7.73
N GLU A 116 -5.94 -18.52 -7.87
CA GLU A 116 -7.18 -19.11 -7.32
C GLU A 116 -8.09 -19.49 -8.48
#